data_AF-J9ZXF9-F1
#
_entry.id   AF-J9ZXF9-F1
#
_cell.length_a   1.000
_cell.length_b   1.000
_cell.length_c   1.000
_cell.angle_alpha   90.00
_cell.angle_beta   90.00
_cell.angle_gamma   90.00
#
_symmetry.space_group_name_H-M   'P 1'
#
loop_
_entity.id
_entity.type
_entity.pdbx_description
1 polymer ?
#
loop_
_entity_poly.entity_id
_entity_poly.type
_entity_poly.pdbx_seq_one_letter_code
_entity_poly.pdbx_strand_id
1 'polypeptide(L)'
;MPHLEISLLGTLSLTLDSQPLSHIESDKGRALLAYLAMESDRPHRRETLAGLLWPDHADRAGRQNLRRMLYNLRRVLAGDQDPNAFLSASHQDIQFNPASDHRLDVRLLTDAFDACESHAHLSVDTCKFCVERLETATALYKGELN
;
A
#
# COMPACT_ATOMS: atom_id res chain seq x y z
N MET A 1 0.70 18.38 -3.97
CA MET A 1 0.97 17.22 -3.09
C MET A 1 1.22 16.04 -4.01
N PRO A 2 2.17 15.16 -3.70
CA PRO A 2 2.48 14.02 -4.55
C PRO A 2 1.35 12.98 -4.47
N HIS A 3 1.07 12.29 -5.58
CA HIS A 3 0.08 11.22 -5.65
C HIS A 3 0.75 9.86 -5.81
N LEU A 4 0.50 8.94 -4.87
CA LEU A 4 1.06 7.58 -4.89
C LEU A 4 0.03 6.56 -5.39
N GLU A 5 0.30 5.87 -6.49
CA GLU A 5 -0.50 4.71 -6.89
C GLU A 5 0.23 3.40 -6.57
N ILE A 6 -0.51 2.49 -5.95
CA ILE A 6 -0.08 1.14 -5.59
C ILE A 6 -1.02 0.17 -6.29
N SER A 7 -0.47 -0.59 -7.23
CA SER A 7 -1.19 -1.68 -7.91
C SER A 7 -0.70 -3.03 -7.40
N LEU A 8 -1.59 -3.81 -6.78
CA LEU A 8 -1.35 -5.17 -6.29
C LEU A 8 -2.23 -6.21 -7.00
N LEU A 9 -3.26 -5.79 -7.74
CA LEU A 9 -4.13 -6.66 -8.54
C LEU A 9 -3.46 -6.97 -9.89
N GLY A 10 -2.32 -7.63 -9.83
CA GLY A 10 -1.48 -8.02 -10.95
C GLY A 10 -0.01 -7.97 -10.55
N THR A 11 0.88 -7.59 -11.47
CA THR A 11 2.27 -7.31 -11.11
C THR A 11 2.36 -6.08 -10.20
N LEU A 12 3.03 -6.23 -9.04
CA LEU A 12 3.29 -5.14 -8.11
C LEU A 12 3.90 -3.93 -8.83
N SER A 13 3.16 -2.82 -8.85
CA SER A 13 3.58 -1.56 -9.44
C SER A 13 3.37 -0.41 -8.47
N LEU A 14 4.36 0.47 -8.42
CA LEU A 14 4.40 1.63 -7.54
C LEU A 14 4.75 2.84 -8.40
N THR A 15 3.86 3.83 -8.46
CA THR A 15 4.11 5.09 -9.17
C THR A 15 3.89 6.28 -8.26
N LEU A 16 4.73 7.30 -8.40
CA LEU A 16 4.60 8.59 -7.74
C LEU A 16 4.44 9.65 -8.83
N ASP A 17 3.36 10.40 -8.80
CA ASP A 17 3.03 11.39 -9.85
C ASP A 17 3.10 10.80 -11.27
N SER A 18 2.53 9.59 -11.43
CA SER A 18 2.56 8.78 -12.67
C SER A 18 3.94 8.30 -13.13
N GLN A 19 5.00 8.51 -12.34
CA GLN A 19 6.35 8.01 -12.64
C GLN A 19 6.66 6.75 -11.84
N PRO A 20 7.23 5.69 -12.44
CA PRO A 20 7.62 4.49 -11.70
C PRO A 20 8.60 4.81 -10.56
N LEU A 21 8.33 4.27 -9.38
CA LEU A 21 9.23 4.34 -8.22
C LEU A 21 10.42 3.38 -8.36
N SER A 22 11.28 3.66 -9.34
CA SER A 22 12.46 2.85 -9.67
C SER A 22 13.56 2.90 -8.61
N HIS A 23 13.57 3.94 -7.77
CA HIS A 23 14.58 4.15 -6.71
C HIS A 23 14.36 3.29 -5.45
N ILE A 24 13.30 2.47 -5.40
CA ILE A 24 13.16 1.46 -4.35
C ILE A 24 14.03 0.26 -4.74
N GLU A 25 15.27 0.26 -4.23
CA GLU A 25 16.37 -0.65 -4.61
C GLU A 25 16.10 -2.15 -4.37
N SER A 26 15.08 -2.51 -3.58
CA SER A 26 14.85 -3.91 -3.20
C SER A 26 13.38 -4.29 -3.25
N ASP A 27 13.10 -5.53 -3.66
CA ASP A 27 11.75 -6.12 -3.62
C ASP A 27 11.17 -6.08 -2.21
N LYS A 28 12.00 -6.27 -1.17
CA LYS A 28 11.58 -6.11 0.23
C LYS A 28 11.08 -4.69 0.55
N GLY A 29 11.66 -3.66 -0.05
CA GLY A 29 11.20 -2.28 0.11
C GLY A 29 9.84 -2.04 -0.54
N ARG A 30 9.62 -2.61 -1.73
CA ARG A 30 8.34 -2.54 -2.44
C ARG A 30 7.26 -3.31 -1.69
N ALA A 31 7.58 -4.53 -1.24
CA ALA A 31 6.70 -5.36 -0.41
C ALA A 31 6.36 -4.68 0.92
N LEU A 32 7.32 -4.03 1.59
CA LEU A 32 7.07 -3.29 2.82
C LEU A 32 6.08 -2.13 2.59
N LEU A 33 6.25 -1.35 1.51
CA LEU A 33 5.33 -0.26 1.20
C LEU A 33 3.92 -0.78 0.90
N ALA A 34 3.81 -1.83 0.09
CA ALA A 34 2.53 -2.49 -0.20
C ALA A 34 1.85 -3.00 1.07
N TYR A 35 2.60 -3.70 1.92
CA TYR A 35 2.11 -4.22 3.20
C TYR A 35 1.59 -3.10 4.12
N LEU A 36 2.36 -2.03 4.29
CA LEU A 36 1.97 -0.90 5.13
C LEU A 36 0.72 -0.18 4.59
N ALA A 37 0.58 -0.07 3.26
CA ALA A 37 -0.59 0.54 2.65
C ALA A 37 -1.86 -0.32 2.82
N MET A 38 -1.75 -1.64 2.68
CA MET A 38 -2.85 -2.58 2.95
C MET A 38 -3.31 -2.50 4.41
N GLU A 39 -2.35 -2.44 5.34
CA GLU A 39 -2.57 -2.43 6.78
C GLU A 39 -2.50 -1.00 7.37
N SER A 40 -3.01 -0.02 6.62
CA SER A 40 -2.90 1.42 6.94
C SER A 40 -3.78 1.87 8.11
N ASP A 41 -4.75 1.06 8.51
CA ASP A 41 -5.67 1.29 9.63
C ASP A 41 -4.99 1.24 11.00
N ARG A 42 -3.77 0.66 11.07
CA ARG A 42 -3.04 0.49 12.33
C ARG A 42 -1.54 0.76 12.21
N PRO A 43 -0.89 1.24 13.29
CA PRO A 43 0.56 1.31 13.37
C PRO A 43 1.19 -0.08 13.57
N HIS A 44 2.37 -0.27 12.98
CA HIS A 44 3.14 -1.51 13.03
C HIS A 44 4.43 -1.33 13.83
N ARG A 45 4.68 -2.24 14.76
CA ARG A 45 5.92 -2.27 15.54
C ARG A 45 7.12 -2.51 14.61
N ARG A 46 8.16 -1.69 14.78
CA ARG A 46 9.44 -1.86 14.05
C ARG A 46 10.05 -3.24 14.24
N GLU A 47 9.91 -3.80 15.43
CA GLU A 47 10.45 -5.10 15.79
C GLU A 47 9.73 -6.22 15.01
N THR A 48 8.41 -6.16 14.93
CA THR A 48 7.58 -7.10 14.14
C THR A 48 7.92 -7.02 12.66
N LEU A 49 8.01 -5.81 12.09
CA LEU A 49 8.38 -5.63 10.67
C LEU A 49 9.80 -6.12 10.37
N ALA A 50 10.74 -5.93 11.29
CA ALA A 50 12.09 -6.45 11.15
C ALA A 50 12.10 -7.99 11.14
N GLY A 51 11.37 -8.63 12.05
CA GLY A 51 11.24 -10.09 12.10
C GLY A 51 10.55 -10.69 10.87
N LEU A 52 9.54 -10.00 10.33
CA LEU A 52 8.83 -10.41 9.12
C LEU A 52 9.74 -10.38 7.88
N LEU A 53 10.50 -9.29 7.71
CA LEU A 53 11.32 -9.08 6.51
C LEU A 53 12.68 -9.78 6.57
N TRP A 54 13.20 -10.06 7.77
CA TRP A 54 14.54 -10.62 8.00
C TRP A 54 14.52 -11.71 9.08
N PRO A 55 13.80 -12.82 8.86
CA PRO A 55 13.65 -13.88 9.87
C PRO A 55 14.99 -14.54 10.24
N ASP A 56 15.94 -14.61 9.30
CA ASP A 56 17.22 -15.31 9.49
C ASP A 56 18.33 -14.43 10.08
N HIS A 57 18.06 -13.16 10.37
CA HIS A 57 19.05 -12.23 10.90
C HIS A 57 18.91 -12.06 12.40
N ALA A 58 20.04 -11.88 13.09
CA ALA A 58 20.03 -11.44 14.49
C ALA A 58 19.24 -10.13 14.62
N ASP A 59 18.43 -10.01 15.68
CA ASP A 59 17.48 -8.89 15.90
C ASP A 59 18.07 -7.50 15.62
N ARG A 60 19.33 -7.27 16.00
CA ARG A 60 20.00 -5.97 15.77
C ARG A 60 20.20 -5.68 14.28
N ALA A 61 20.61 -6.66 13.48
CA ALA A 61 20.86 -6.50 12.05
C ALA A 61 19.55 -6.26 11.29
N GLY A 62 18.48 -7.00 11.62
CA GLY A 62 17.15 -6.78 11.05
C GLY A 62 16.63 -5.37 11.31
N ARG A 63 16.74 -4.88 12.56
CA ARG A 63 16.35 -3.50 12.92
C ARG A 63 17.16 -2.43 12.19
N GLN A 64 18.47 -2.65 12.01
CA GLN A 64 19.34 -1.73 11.26
C GLN A 64 18.94 -1.68 9.78
N ASN A 65 18.66 -2.84 9.17
CA ASN A 65 18.20 -2.94 7.80
C ASN A 65 16.85 -2.24 7.62
N LEU A 66 15.89 -2.46 8.54
CA LEU A 66 14.61 -1.79 8.53
C LEU A 66 14.77 -0.26 8.60
N ARG A 67 15.64 0.24 9.50
CA ARG A 67 15.91 1.68 9.61
C ARG A 67 16.41 2.27 8.29
N ARG A 68 17.38 1.62 7.64
CA ARG A 68 17.93 2.08 6.35
C ARG A 68 16.85 2.05 5.26
N MET A 69 16.07 0.97 5.20
CA MET A 69 14.99 0.82 4.23
C MET A 69 13.92 1.91 4.37
N LEU A 70 13.49 2.20 5.60
CA LEU A 70 12.49 3.24 5.86
C LEU A 70 13.01 4.64 5.56
N TYR A 71 14.28 4.91 5.87
CA TYR A 71 14.91 6.18 5.50
C TYR A 71 14.88 6.38 3.98
N ASN A 72 15.25 5.34 3.22
CA ASN A 72 15.20 5.38 1.75
C ASN A 72 13.76 5.55 1.25
N LEU A 73 12.80 4.77 1.75
CA LEU A 73 11.39 4.86 1.34
C LEU A 73 10.82 6.26 1.59
N ARG A 74 11.03 6.82 2.79
CA ARG A 74 10.55 8.16 3.13
C ARG A 74 11.15 9.24 2.22
N ARG A 75 12.43 9.12 1.86
CA ARG A 75 13.08 10.05 0.93
C ARG A 75 12.52 9.95 -0.49
N VAL A 76 12.35 8.72 -0.98
CA VAL A 76 11.82 8.48 -2.33
C VAL A 76 10.39 8.97 -2.46
N LEU A 77 9.56 8.76 -1.43
CA LEU A 77 8.15 9.14 -1.42
C LEU A 77 7.92 10.63 -1.18
N ALA A 78 8.74 11.28 -0.35
CA ALA A 78 8.57 12.70 -0.04
C ALA A 78 9.25 13.62 -1.07
N GLY A 79 10.33 13.18 -1.72
CA GLY A 79 11.19 14.09 -2.47
C GLY A 79 11.69 15.22 -1.57
N ASP A 80 11.42 16.47 -1.96
CA ASP A 80 11.75 17.68 -1.18
C ASP A 80 10.60 18.14 -0.25
N GLN A 81 9.54 17.35 -0.10
CA GLN A 81 8.35 17.67 0.69
C GLN A 81 8.39 17.05 2.10
N ASP A 82 7.26 17.07 2.82
CA ASP A 82 7.14 16.48 4.16
C ASP A 82 7.54 15.00 4.16
N PRO A 83 8.59 14.60 4.90
CA PRO A 83 9.04 13.22 4.99
C PRO A 83 8.03 12.27 5.66
N ASN A 84 6.92 12.79 6.20
CA ASN A 84 5.82 12.00 6.77
C ASN A 84 4.58 11.93 5.87
N ALA A 85 4.61 12.50 4.66
CA ALA A 85 3.44 12.60 3.79
C ALA A 85 2.74 11.24 3.58
N PHE A 86 3.52 10.19 3.30
CA PHE A 86 3.01 8.82 3.08
C PHE A 86 3.30 7.84 4.21
N LEU A 87 4.37 8.06 4.97
CA LEU A 87 4.82 7.15 6.03
C LEU A 87 5.13 7.94 7.30
N SER A 88 4.32 7.75 8.33
CA SER A 88 4.68 8.20 9.67
C SER A 88 5.58 7.13 10.32
N ALA A 89 6.67 7.56 10.94
CA ALA A 89 7.52 6.65 11.70
C ALA A 89 8.01 7.31 12.98
N SER A 90 7.86 6.58 14.09
CA SER A 90 8.41 6.90 15.39
C SER A 90 9.59 5.96 15.72
N HIS A 91 10.09 6.08 16.95
CA HIS A 91 11.09 5.16 17.49
C HIS A 91 10.57 3.73 17.65
N GLN A 92 9.25 3.54 17.77
CA GLN A 92 8.66 2.22 18.02
C GLN A 92 7.79 1.70 16.88
N ASP A 93 7.10 2.60 16.19
CA ASP A 93 6.02 2.25 15.27
C ASP A 93 6.17 2.93 13.92
N ILE A 94 5.58 2.31 12.90
CA ILE A 94 5.53 2.80 11.52
C ILE A 94 4.10 2.63 11.04
N GLN A 95 3.55 3.64 10.38
CA GLN A 95 2.22 3.55 9.79
C GLN A 95 2.21 4.24 8.43
N PHE A 96 1.50 3.62 7.48
CA PHE A 96 1.13 4.32 6.26
C PHE A 96 0.11 5.40 6.57
N ASN A 97 0.30 6.61 6.06
CA ASN A 97 -0.62 7.71 6.34
C ASN A 97 -1.91 7.55 5.52
N PRO A 98 -3.07 7.19 6.12
CA PRO A 98 -4.31 7.02 5.37
C PRO A 98 -4.87 8.35 4.84
N ALA A 99 -4.42 9.49 5.40
CA ALA A 99 -4.78 10.82 4.93
C ALA A 99 -3.89 11.33 3.78
N SER A 100 -2.93 10.51 3.31
CA SER A 100 -2.10 10.85 2.16
C SER A 100 -2.88 10.78 0.86
N ASP A 101 -2.43 11.52 -0.17
CA ASP A 101 -3.00 11.43 -1.50
C ASP A 101 -2.48 10.18 -2.22
N HIS A 102 -3.26 9.09 -2.14
CA HIS A 102 -2.84 7.78 -2.64
C HIS A 102 -4.00 6.98 -3.21
N ARG A 103 -3.66 6.00 -4.06
CA ARG A 103 -4.58 5.01 -4.61
C ARG A 103 -4.03 3.61 -4.38
N LEU A 104 -4.86 2.74 -3.79
CA LEU A 104 -4.58 1.32 -3.61
C LEU A 104 -5.69 0.52 -4.30
N ASP A 105 -5.34 -0.22 -5.35
CA ASP A 105 -6.33 -0.94 -6.16
C ASP A 105 -7.12 -2.00 -5.39
N VAL A 106 -6.49 -2.74 -4.46
CA VAL A 106 -7.16 -3.69 -3.57
C VAL A 106 -8.19 -3.01 -2.67
N ARG A 107 -7.89 -1.79 -2.18
CA ARG A 107 -8.83 -1.01 -1.38
C ARG A 107 -10.03 -0.60 -2.23
N LEU A 108 -9.79 -0.06 -3.43
CA LEU A 108 -10.87 0.31 -4.35
C LEU A 108 -11.77 -0.88 -4.72
N LEU A 109 -11.18 -2.06 -4.92
CA LEU A 109 -11.94 -3.29 -5.16
C LEU A 109 -12.79 -3.67 -3.95
N THR A 110 -12.21 -3.67 -2.75
CA THR A 110 -12.91 -4.04 -1.51
C THR A 110 -14.04 -3.06 -1.20
N ASP A 111 -13.78 -1.74 -1.32
CA ASP A 111 -14.78 -0.69 -1.13
C ASP A 111 -15.94 -0.83 -2.13
N ALA A 112 -15.67 -1.30 -3.36
CA ALA A 112 -16.71 -1.57 -4.35
C ALA A 112 -17.62 -2.73 -3.94
N PHE A 113 -17.06 -3.80 -3.34
CA PHE A 113 -17.84 -4.90 -2.79
C PHE A 113 -18.68 -4.45 -1.58
N ASP A 114 -18.06 -3.78 -0.60
CA ASP A 114 -18.75 -3.28 0.59
C ASP A 114 -19.89 -2.31 0.23
N ALA A 115 -19.68 -1.47 -0.80
CA ALA A 115 -20.72 -0.60 -1.34
C ALA A 115 -21.86 -1.35 -2.04
N CYS A 116 -21.62 -2.54 -2.59
CA CYS A 116 -22.67 -3.39 -3.14
C CYS A 116 -23.45 -4.12 -2.05
N GLU A 117 -22.78 -4.58 -0.99
CA GLU A 117 -23.43 -5.22 0.15
C GLU A 117 -24.31 -4.25 0.95
N SER A 118 -23.86 -3.01 1.10
CA SER A 118 -24.61 -1.96 1.81
C SER A 118 -25.69 -1.27 0.98
N HIS A 119 -25.73 -1.50 -0.34
CA HIS A 119 -26.73 -0.93 -1.22
C HIS A 119 -28.05 -1.72 -1.17
N ALA A 120 -29.18 -1.01 -1.16
CA ALA A 120 -30.50 -1.65 -1.16
C ALA A 120 -30.86 -2.17 -2.56
N HIS A 121 -30.95 -3.50 -2.71
CA HIS A 121 -31.40 -4.17 -3.94
C HIS A 121 -32.03 -5.54 -3.61
N LEU A 122 -32.78 -6.09 -4.56
CA LEU A 122 -33.34 -7.45 -4.45
C LEU A 122 -32.29 -8.52 -4.79
N SER A 123 -31.45 -8.24 -5.79
CA SER A 123 -30.34 -9.09 -6.20
C SER A 123 -29.26 -8.28 -6.90
N VAL A 124 -28.00 -8.57 -6.61
CA VAL A 124 -26.83 -7.80 -7.09
C VAL A 124 -26.67 -7.87 -8.61
N ASP A 125 -26.95 -9.02 -9.23
CA ASP A 125 -26.87 -9.28 -10.67
C ASP A 125 -27.94 -8.54 -11.48
N THR A 126 -29.04 -8.14 -10.83
CA THR A 126 -30.11 -7.35 -11.46
C THR A 126 -30.02 -5.86 -11.14
N CYS A 127 -29.15 -5.47 -10.20
CA CYS A 127 -29.00 -4.10 -9.78
C CYS A 127 -28.00 -3.36 -10.67
N LYS A 128 -28.50 -2.50 -11.57
CA LYS A 128 -27.67 -1.73 -12.51
C LYS A 128 -26.50 -0.99 -11.83
N PHE A 129 -26.74 -0.35 -10.70
CA PHE A 129 -25.70 0.37 -9.95
C PHE A 129 -24.60 -0.55 -9.41
N CYS A 130 -24.96 -1.73 -8.92
CA CYS A 130 -23.98 -2.69 -8.42
C CYS A 130 -23.20 -3.34 -9.56
N VAL A 131 -23.88 -3.67 -10.66
CA VAL A 131 -23.22 -4.23 -11.86
C VAL A 131 -22.20 -3.24 -12.42
N GLU A 132 -22.58 -1.99 -12.67
CA GLU A 132 -21.66 -0.96 -13.20
C GLU A 132 -20.46 -0.71 -12.26
N ARG A 133 -20.71 -0.73 -10.93
CA ARG A 133 -19.65 -0.58 -9.93
C ARG A 133 -18.67 -1.75 -9.95
N LEU A 134 -19.18 -2.98 -9.98
CA LEU A 134 -18.34 -4.19 -10.00
C LEU A 134 -17.58 -4.30 -11.33
N GLU A 135 -18.19 -3.96 -12.46
CA GLU A 135 -17.50 -3.87 -13.76
C GLU A 135 -16.32 -2.89 -13.68
N THR A 136 -16.53 -1.70 -13.13
CA THR A 136 -15.46 -0.71 -12.93
C THR A 136 -14.36 -1.25 -12.02
N ALA A 137 -14.71 -1.96 -10.95
CA ALA A 137 -13.75 -2.53 -10.01
C ALA A 137 -12.95 -3.68 -10.65
N THR A 138 -13.55 -4.50 -11.52
CA THR A 138 -12.83 -5.57 -12.24
C THR A 138 -11.76 -5.03 -13.18
N ALA A 139 -11.92 -3.81 -13.71
CA ALA A 139 -10.90 -3.15 -14.54
C ALA A 139 -9.61 -2.82 -13.76
N LEU A 140 -9.61 -2.92 -12.43
CA LEU A 140 -8.41 -2.78 -11.60
C LEU A 140 -7.49 -4.01 -11.71
N TYR A 141 -8.01 -5.17 -12.11
CA TYR A 141 -7.21 -6.38 -12.30
C TYR A 141 -6.40 -6.31 -13.60
N LYS A 142 -5.07 -6.31 -13.48
CA LYS A 142 -4.10 -6.10 -14.55
C LYS A 142 -3.36 -7.38 -14.99
N GLY A 143 -3.75 -8.56 -14.50
CA GLY A 143 -3.15 -9.84 -14.86
C GLY A 143 -2.71 -10.68 -13.66
N GLU A 144 -1.79 -11.63 -13.88
CA GLU A 144 -1.37 -12.59 -12.86
C GLU A 144 -0.73 -11.92 -11.63
N LEU A 145 -1.05 -12.47 -10.44
CA LEU A 145 -0.45 -12.12 -9.16
C LEU A 145 0.88 -12.87 -9.05
N ASN A 146 2.01 -12.17 -9.19
CA ASN A 146 3.36 -12.76 -9.06
C ASN A 146 3.78 -12.96 -7.60
#